data_AF-A0AAZ1Y3J2-F1
#
_entry.id   AF-A0AAZ1Y3J2-F1
#
_cell.length_a   1.000
_cell.length_b   1.000
_cell.length_c   1.000
_cell.angle_alpha   90.00
_cell.angle_beta   90.00
_cell.angle_gamma   90.00
#
_symmetry.space_group_name_H-M   'P 1'
#
loop_
_entity.id
_entity.type
_entity.pdbx_description
1 polymer ?
#
loop_
_entity_poly.entity_id
_entity_poly.type
_entity_poly.pdbx_seq_one_letter_code
_entity_poly.pdbx_strand_id
1 'polypeptide(L)'
;MAERGVQTVKLLLKKAKAEGNDPYRSLMNLRSTPLEDIGASPAQLLMGRRIRTRLPTTSQRLQPQMVTKTVQQLLETRQQKQREYFNQGTKALQQLQVGDTVRMWQQGVWNPAQVTGLSEHPRSYVVQMPDGQTYRRNRKFLRQSRDNQNVTQQNECDKIQGQSEMDMQSKNVTPTEFPSSPP
;
A
#
# COMPACT_ATOMS: atom_id res chain seq x y z
N MET A 1 4.66 -10.32 6.60
CA MET A 1 4.70 -10.89 7.97
C MET A 1 5.49 -12.19 8.07
N ALA A 2 5.40 -13.11 7.10
CA ALA A 2 6.08 -14.40 7.14
C ALA A 2 7.60 -14.30 7.38
N GLU A 3 8.30 -13.42 6.65
CA GLU A 3 9.75 -13.24 6.76
C GLU A 3 10.21 -12.91 8.18
N ARG A 4 9.56 -11.92 8.83
CA ARG A 4 9.92 -11.55 10.20
C ARG A 4 9.65 -12.67 11.20
N GLY A 5 8.59 -13.45 10.99
CA GLY A 5 8.29 -14.66 11.77
C GLY A 5 9.38 -15.72 11.63
N VAL A 6 9.81 -16.00 10.39
CA VAL A 6 10.92 -16.93 10.10
C VAL A 6 12.21 -16.46 10.79
N GLN A 7 12.51 -15.16 10.74
CA GLN A 7 13.67 -14.60 11.43
C GLN A 7 13.61 -14.85 12.95
N THR A 8 12.45 -14.63 13.59
CA THR A 8 12.26 -14.87 15.03
C THR A 8 12.45 -16.35 15.37
N VAL A 9 11.87 -17.26 14.59
CA VAL A 9 12.02 -18.71 14.81
C VAL A 9 13.47 -19.16 14.60
N LYS A 10 14.16 -18.68 13.56
CA LYS A 10 15.58 -18.96 13.33
C LYS A 10 16.44 -18.51 14.50
N LEU A 11 16.22 -17.30 15.02
CA LEU A 11 16.95 -16.77 16.17
C LEU A 11 16.70 -17.62 17.43
N LEU A 12 15.44 -17.98 17.67
CA LEU A 12 15.04 -18.82 18.79
C LEU A 12 15.73 -20.19 18.75
N LEU A 13 15.76 -20.84 17.58
CA LEU A 13 16.42 -22.15 17.41
C LEU A 13 17.94 -22.06 17.56
N LYS A 14 18.56 -20.97 17.08
CA LYS A 14 20.00 -20.72 17.30
C LYS A 14 20.35 -20.62 18.79
N LYS A 15 19.53 -19.90 19.57
CA LYS A 15 19.70 -19.79 21.02
C LYS A 15 19.51 -21.14 21.72
N ALA A 16 18.46 -21.88 21.35
CA ALA A 16 18.20 -23.21 21.88
C ALA A 16 19.39 -24.16 21.66
N LYS A 17 19.98 -24.16 20.46
CA LYS A 17 21.16 -24.95 20.13
C LYS A 17 22.39 -24.54 20.94
N ALA A 18 22.62 -23.23 21.12
CA ALA A 18 23.76 -22.72 21.88
C ALA A 18 23.69 -23.09 23.37
N GLU A 19 22.49 -23.16 23.94
CA GLU A 19 22.25 -23.54 25.34
C GLU A 19 22.09 -25.05 25.56
N GLY A 20 22.10 -25.87 24.50
CA GLY A 20 21.79 -27.30 24.59
C GLY A 20 20.33 -27.61 24.97
N ASN A 21 19.43 -26.63 24.81
CA ASN A 21 18.01 -26.75 25.15
C ASN A 21 17.21 -27.41 24.01
N ASP A 22 16.17 -28.16 24.39
CA ASP A 22 15.24 -28.77 23.44
C ASP A 22 14.49 -27.69 22.60
N PRO A 23 14.53 -27.75 21.26
CA PRO A 23 13.84 -26.80 20.39
C PRO A 23 12.32 -26.71 20.65
N TYR A 24 11.67 -27.81 21.03
CA TYR A 24 10.24 -27.80 21.33
C TYR A 24 9.92 -26.98 22.58
N ARG A 25 10.84 -26.97 23.56
CA ARG A 25 10.71 -26.15 24.76
C ARG A 25 10.82 -24.66 24.45
N SER A 26 11.73 -24.29 23.55
CA SER A 26 11.86 -22.91 23.09
C SER A 26 10.61 -22.43 22.35
N LEU A 27 10.03 -23.28 21.50
CA LEU A 27 8.75 -23.00 20.83
C LEU A 27 7.58 -22.90 21.80
N MET A 28 7.54 -23.77 22.83
CA MET A 28 6.55 -23.70 23.90
C MET A 28 6.61 -22.35 24.62
N ASN A 29 7.83 -21.90 24.98
CA ASN A 29 8.02 -20.59 25.61
C ASN A 29 7.50 -19.47 24.70
N LEU A 30 7.91 -19.42 23.43
CA LEU A 30 7.44 -18.42 22.46
C LEU A 30 5.91 -18.33 22.38
N ARG A 31 5.22 -19.48 22.42
CA ARG A 31 3.75 -19.54 22.37
C ARG A 31 3.08 -19.09 23.67
N SER A 32 3.77 -19.25 24.81
CA SER A 32 3.26 -18.92 26.15
C SER A 32 3.62 -17.52 26.65
N THR A 33 4.60 -16.85 26.02
CA THR A 33 5.02 -15.50 26.40
C THR A 33 3.98 -14.47 25.94
N PRO A 34 3.42 -13.64 26.83
CA PRO A 34 2.49 -12.58 26.45
C PRO A 34 3.18 -11.49 25.63
N LEU A 35 2.44 -10.91 24.69
CA LEU A 35 2.88 -9.73 23.95
C LEU A 35 2.75 -8.50 24.86
N GLU A 36 3.81 -7.71 24.99
CA GLU A 36 3.86 -6.57 25.93
C GLU A 36 2.70 -5.59 25.76
N ASP A 37 2.39 -5.20 24.52
CA ASP A 37 1.33 -4.22 24.21
C ASP A 37 -0.10 -4.75 24.46
N ILE A 38 -0.29 -6.08 24.54
CA ILE A 38 -1.61 -6.72 24.47
C ILE A 38 -1.91 -7.52 25.76
N GLY A 39 -0.89 -7.98 26.46
CA GLY A 39 -1.01 -8.84 27.65
C GLY A 39 -1.45 -10.29 27.37
N ALA A 40 -1.73 -10.64 26.10
CA ALA A 40 -2.11 -11.98 25.69
C ALA A 40 -0.96 -12.71 24.97
N SER A 41 -0.81 -14.01 25.25
CA SER A 41 0.16 -14.87 24.57
C SER A 41 -0.35 -15.37 23.22
N PRO A 42 0.53 -15.74 22.26
CA PRO A 42 0.11 -16.30 20.98
C PRO A 42 -0.82 -17.53 21.13
N ALA A 43 -0.58 -18.39 22.10
CA ALA A 43 -1.44 -19.53 22.40
C ALA A 43 -2.85 -19.10 22.85
N GLN A 44 -2.95 -18.04 23.66
CA GLN A 44 -4.25 -17.49 24.07
C GLN A 44 -4.98 -16.83 22.92
N LEU A 45 -4.27 -16.10 22.06
CA LEU A 45 -4.87 -15.47 20.88
C LEU A 45 -5.40 -16.49 19.87
N LEU A 46 -4.69 -17.61 19.70
CA LEU A 46 -5.05 -18.64 18.73
C LEU A 46 -6.07 -19.67 19.27
N MET A 47 -5.85 -20.16 20.49
CA MET A 47 -6.61 -21.27 21.08
C MET A 47 -7.52 -20.85 22.22
N GLY A 48 -7.56 -19.56 22.58
CA GLY A 48 -8.36 -19.07 23.71
C GLY A 48 -7.93 -19.63 25.05
N ARG A 49 -6.72 -20.19 25.20
CA ARG A 49 -6.26 -20.77 26.48
C ARG A 49 -4.76 -20.68 26.67
N ARG A 50 -4.31 -20.78 27.92
CA ARG A 50 -2.89 -20.92 28.25
C ARG A 50 -2.45 -22.36 28.09
N ILE A 51 -1.26 -22.57 27.51
CA ILE A 51 -0.64 -23.89 27.47
C ILE A 51 0.08 -24.20 28.79
N ARG A 52 0.15 -25.48 29.15
CA ARG A 52 0.91 -25.92 30.32
C ARG A 52 2.40 -25.81 30.04
N THR A 53 3.11 -25.05 30.87
CA THR A 53 4.56 -24.89 30.81
C THR A 53 5.22 -25.57 32.02
N ARG A 54 6.56 -25.48 32.14
CA ARG A 54 7.28 -25.99 33.32
C ARG A 54 7.17 -25.07 34.54
N LEU A 55 6.65 -23.86 34.37
CA LEU A 55 6.39 -22.98 35.50
C LEU A 55 5.16 -23.49 36.25
N PRO A 56 5.21 -23.56 37.59
CA PRO A 56 4.05 -23.96 38.37
C PRO A 56 2.91 -22.97 38.12
N THR A 57 1.72 -23.51 37.80
CA THR A 57 0.52 -22.70 37.54
C THR A 57 -0.71 -23.45 38.02
N THR A 58 -1.72 -22.70 38.44
CA THR A 58 -2.98 -23.25 38.93
C THR A 58 -3.83 -23.75 37.77
N SER A 59 -4.51 -24.89 37.93
CA SER A 59 -5.41 -25.48 36.91
C SER A 59 -6.48 -24.51 36.41
N GLN A 60 -6.95 -23.60 37.26
CA GLN A 60 -7.91 -22.55 36.90
C GLN A 60 -7.40 -21.63 35.79
N ARG A 61 -6.09 -21.31 35.76
CA ARG A 61 -5.50 -20.44 34.72
C ARG A 61 -5.29 -21.15 33.38
N LEU A 62 -5.40 -22.48 33.34
CA LEU A 62 -5.30 -23.28 32.12
C LEU A 62 -6.66 -23.44 31.43
N GLN A 63 -7.75 -23.06 32.11
CA GLN A 63 -9.08 -23.07 31.52
C GLN A 63 -9.16 -22.09 30.35
N PRO A 64 -9.94 -22.41 29.31
CA PRO A 64 -10.13 -21.51 28.19
C PRO A 64 -10.79 -20.21 28.66
N GLN A 65 -10.24 -19.10 28.18
CA GLN A 65 -10.76 -17.76 28.37
C GLN A 65 -10.90 -17.12 26.99
N MET A 66 -12.13 -16.73 26.67
CA MET A 66 -12.43 -16.08 25.40
C MET A 66 -11.60 -14.79 25.24
N VAL A 67 -11.15 -14.55 24.01
CA VAL A 67 -10.47 -13.30 23.66
C VAL A 67 -11.49 -12.16 23.76
N THR A 68 -11.28 -11.25 24.71
CA THR A 68 -12.18 -10.11 24.95
C THR A 68 -12.11 -9.09 23.81
N LYS A 69 -13.20 -8.34 23.58
CA LYS A 69 -13.23 -7.19 22.65
C LYS A 69 -12.07 -6.21 22.87
N THR A 70 -11.64 -6.02 24.12
CA THR A 70 -10.47 -5.19 24.48
C THR A 70 -9.18 -5.66 23.79
N VAL A 71 -8.94 -6.97 23.71
CA VAL A 71 -7.74 -7.54 23.07
C VAL A 71 -7.74 -7.26 21.57
N GLN A 72 -8.92 -7.32 20.93
CA GLN A 72 -9.09 -6.99 19.51
C GLN A 72 -8.78 -5.51 19.26
N GLN A 73 -9.31 -4.61 20.08
CA GLN A 73 -9.04 -3.16 19.99
C GLN A 73 -7.55 -2.83 20.15
N LEU A 74 -6.86 -3.50 21.08
CA LEU A 74 -5.41 -3.34 21.25
C LEU A 74 -4.62 -3.83 20.02
N LEU A 75 -5.02 -4.96 19.42
CA LEU A 75 -4.42 -5.47 18.19
C LEU A 75 -4.61 -4.50 17.00
N GLU A 76 -5.80 -3.93 16.86
CA GLU A 76 -6.11 -2.93 15.84
C GLU A 76 -5.29 -1.66 16.03
N THR A 77 -5.22 -1.15 17.26
CA THR A 77 -4.41 0.03 17.62
C THR A 77 -2.94 -0.19 17.28
N ARG A 78 -2.41 -1.37 17.62
CA ARG A 78 -1.04 -1.75 17.28
C ARG A 78 -0.82 -1.82 15.77
N GLN A 79 -1.76 -2.39 15.01
CA GLN A 79 -1.68 -2.47 13.55
C GLN A 79 -1.70 -1.09 12.91
N GLN A 80 -2.54 -0.19 13.42
CA GLN A 80 -2.64 1.20 12.97
C GLN A 80 -1.34 1.97 13.25
N LYS A 81 -0.79 1.87 14.46
CA LYS A 81 0.51 2.46 14.80
C LYS A 81 1.64 1.94 13.91
N GLN A 82 1.66 0.63 13.64
CA GLN A 82 2.63 0.03 12.73
C GLN A 82 2.48 0.58 11.29
N ARG A 83 1.24 0.78 10.82
CA ARG A 83 0.95 1.39 9.53
C ARG A 83 1.44 2.84 9.47
N GLU A 84 1.22 3.61 10.52
CA GLU A 84 1.66 5.00 10.60
C GLU A 84 3.18 5.10 10.51
N TYR A 85 3.92 4.39 11.35
CA TYR A 85 5.39 4.38 11.28
C TYR A 85 5.92 3.91 9.93
N PHE A 86 5.27 2.90 9.32
CA PHE A 86 5.65 2.44 7.99
C PHE A 86 5.43 3.52 6.91
N ASN A 87 4.39 4.34 7.04
CA ASN A 87 4.02 5.36 6.06
C ASN A 87 4.68 6.73 6.29
N GLN A 88 5.22 7.03 7.48
CA GLN A 88 5.77 8.35 7.85
C GLN A 88 6.83 8.91 6.88
N GLY A 89 7.58 8.05 6.18
CA GLY A 89 8.56 8.47 5.17
C GLY A 89 8.15 8.22 3.72
N THR A 90 6.92 7.77 3.45
CA THR A 90 6.51 7.32 2.11
C THR A 90 5.70 8.38 1.40
N LYS A 91 6.15 8.81 0.21
CA LYS A 91 5.36 9.61 -0.72
C LYS A 91 4.67 8.71 -1.74
N ALA A 92 3.42 9.03 -2.08
CA ALA A 92 2.73 8.34 -3.16
C ALA A 92 3.44 8.65 -4.50
N LEU A 93 3.74 7.61 -5.26
CA LEU A 93 4.27 7.76 -6.62
C LEU A 93 3.12 8.18 -7.56
N GLN A 94 3.42 9.06 -8.52
CA GLN A 94 2.46 9.51 -9.54
C GLN A 94 1.83 8.31 -10.26
N GLN A 95 0.52 8.35 -10.44
CA GLN A 95 -0.21 7.30 -11.16
C GLN A 95 0.23 7.27 -12.62
N LEU A 96 0.24 6.07 -13.20
CA LEU A 96 0.56 5.86 -14.62
C LEU A 96 -0.74 5.64 -15.38
N GLN A 97 -0.81 6.12 -16.61
CA GLN A 97 -1.95 5.91 -17.50
C GLN A 97 -1.66 4.79 -18.49
N VAL A 98 -2.72 4.20 -19.04
CA VAL A 98 -2.60 3.23 -20.13
C VAL A 98 -1.99 3.94 -21.34
N GLY A 99 -1.00 3.32 -21.96
CA GLY A 99 -0.21 3.90 -23.05
C GLY A 99 1.09 4.54 -22.59
N ASP A 100 1.32 4.75 -21.28
CA ASP A 100 2.56 5.38 -20.79
C ASP A 100 3.81 4.56 -21.11
N THR A 101 4.84 5.22 -21.62
CA THR A 101 6.18 4.63 -21.80
C THR A 101 6.92 4.65 -20.48
N VAL A 102 7.23 3.47 -19.96
CA VAL A 102 7.87 3.26 -18.67
C VAL A 102 9.13 2.42 -18.80
N ARG A 103 10.00 2.48 -17.80
CA ARG A 103 11.06 1.49 -17.62
C ARG A 103 10.66 0.56 -16.48
N MET A 104 10.67 -0.73 -16.74
CA MET A 104 10.41 -1.79 -15.78
C MET A 104 11.72 -2.34 -15.21
N TRP A 105 11.80 -2.47 -13.89
CA TRP A 105 12.91 -3.14 -13.22
C TRP A 105 12.80 -4.66 -13.34
N GLN A 106 13.81 -5.30 -13.93
CA GLN A 106 13.92 -6.74 -14.07
C GLN A 106 15.39 -7.17 -13.90
N GLN A 107 15.63 -8.13 -13.00
CA GLN A 107 16.95 -8.76 -12.80
C GLN A 107 18.14 -7.79 -12.61
N GLY A 108 17.90 -6.61 -12.03
CA GLY A 108 18.97 -5.62 -11.83
C GLY A 108 19.07 -4.53 -12.91
N VAL A 109 18.22 -4.59 -13.94
CA VAL A 109 18.25 -3.66 -15.08
C VAL A 109 16.89 -3.01 -15.29
N TRP A 110 16.88 -1.76 -15.78
CA TRP A 110 15.68 -1.03 -16.17
C TRP A 110 15.43 -1.19 -17.67
N ASN A 111 14.45 -2.01 -18.04
CA ASN A 111 14.09 -2.29 -19.43
C ASN A 111 12.91 -1.42 -19.88
N PRO A 112 12.87 -0.93 -21.13
CA PRO A 112 11.70 -0.21 -21.64
C PRO A 112 10.47 -1.12 -21.67
N ALA A 113 9.31 -0.56 -21.39
CA ALA A 113 8.01 -1.23 -21.41
C ALA A 113 6.89 -0.18 -21.59
N GLN A 114 5.70 -0.63 -21.97
CA GLN A 114 4.51 0.21 -22.08
C GLN A 114 3.43 -0.26 -21.11
N VAL A 115 2.72 0.66 -20.47
CA VAL A 115 1.59 0.31 -19.60
C VAL A 115 0.39 -0.06 -20.47
N THR A 116 -0.07 -1.30 -20.39
CA THR A 116 -1.25 -1.79 -21.12
C THR A 116 -2.52 -1.77 -20.30
N GLY A 117 -2.42 -1.72 -18.97
CA GLY A 117 -3.60 -1.72 -18.11
C GLY A 117 -3.32 -1.45 -16.64
N LEU A 118 -4.38 -1.07 -15.93
CA LEU A 118 -4.42 -1.11 -14.47
C LEU A 118 -4.66 -2.55 -14.01
N SER A 119 -4.01 -2.96 -12.92
CA SER A 119 -4.29 -4.25 -12.30
C SER A 119 -5.37 -4.11 -11.23
N GLU A 120 -6.04 -5.22 -10.89
CA GLU A 120 -7.04 -5.30 -9.82
C GLU A 120 -6.49 -4.87 -8.44
N HIS A 121 -5.18 -4.96 -8.24
CA HIS A 121 -4.54 -4.61 -6.98
C HIS A 121 -4.01 -3.17 -7.00
N PRO A 122 -4.14 -2.44 -5.88
CA PRO A 122 -3.65 -1.07 -5.78
C PRO A 122 -2.14 -1.01 -6.07
N ARG A 123 -1.72 0.06 -6.73
CA ARG A 123 -0.32 0.32 -7.12
C ARG A 123 0.29 -0.74 -8.03
N SER A 124 -0.51 -1.59 -8.67
CA SER A 124 -0.02 -2.61 -9.59
C SER A 124 -0.54 -2.32 -11.00
N TYR A 125 0.33 -2.50 -11.99
CA TYR A 125 0.07 -2.21 -13.40
C TYR A 125 0.42 -3.44 -14.23
N VAL A 126 -0.26 -3.56 -15.36
CA VAL A 126 0.07 -4.51 -16.41
C VAL A 126 0.92 -3.75 -17.43
N VAL A 127 2.11 -4.28 -17.71
CA VAL A 127 3.07 -3.67 -18.63
C VAL A 127 3.50 -4.69 -19.68
N GLN A 128 3.66 -4.23 -20.91
CA GLN A 128 4.14 -5.02 -22.04
C GLN A 128 5.57 -4.61 -22.38
N MET A 129 6.46 -5.59 -22.50
CA MET A 129 7.82 -5.38 -23.01
C MET A 129 7.85 -5.38 -24.54
N PRO A 130 8.93 -4.85 -25.16
CA PRO A 130 9.09 -4.85 -26.62
C PRO A 130 9.08 -6.24 -27.26
N ASP A 131 9.41 -7.28 -26.47
CA ASP A 131 9.33 -8.69 -26.87
C ASP A 131 7.88 -9.24 -26.92
N GLY A 132 6.88 -8.40 -26.62
CA GLY A 132 5.46 -8.74 -26.57
C GLY A 132 5.02 -9.38 -25.25
N GLN A 133 5.93 -9.70 -24.33
CA GLN A 133 5.57 -10.34 -23.07
C GLN A 133 4.93 -9.35 -22.10
N THR A 134 3.90 -9.81 -21.40
CA THR A 134 3.11 -9.00 -20.48
C THR A 134 3.39 -9.39 -19.04
N TYR A 135 3.61 -8.39 -18.17
CA TYR A 135 3.97 -8.56 -16.78
C TYR A 135 3.08 -7.73 -15.86
N ARG A 136 2.75 -8.30 -14.69
CA ARG A 136 2.17 -7.54 -13.58
C ARG A 136 3.29 -7.01 -12.68
N ARG A 137 3.39 -5.68 -12.55
CA ARG A 137 4.42 -5.03 -11.71
C ARG A 137 3.85 -3.95 -10.79
N ASN A 138 4.44 -3.87 -9.61
CA ASN A 138 4.14 -2.78 -8.67
C ASN A 138 4.77 -1.46 -9.14
N ARG A 139 4.11 -0.34 -8.87
CA ARG A 139 4.53 1.02 -9.22
C ARG A 139 5.97 1.35 -8.84
N LYS A 140 6.48 0.78 -7.74
CA LYS A 140 7.88 0.99 -7.29
C LYS A 140 8.93 0.42 -8.26
N PHE A 141 8.53 -0.53 -9.11
CA PHE A 141 9.37 -1.17 -10.12
C PHE A 141 9.16 -0.58 -11.52
N LEU A 142 8.42 0.52 -11.63
CA LEU A 142 8.15 1.23 -12.88
C LEU A 142 8.66 2.66 -12.73
N ARG A 143 9.41 3.15 -13.71
CA ARG A 143 9.82 4.56 -13.82
C ARG A 143 9.22 5.14 -15.09
N GLN A 144 8.60 6.30 -15.01
CA GLN A 144 8.12 6.98 -16.21
C GLN A 144 9.32 7.43 -17.05
N SER A 145 9.29 7.22 -18.36
CA SER A 145 10.31 7.82 -19.23
C SER A 145 10.08 9.33 -19.30
N ARG A 146 11.16 10.11 -19.44
CA ARG A 146 11.06 11.57 -19.55
C ARG A 146 10.33 12.02 -20.82
N ASP A 147 10.26 11.15 -21.82
CA ASP A 147 9.61 11.45 -23.10
C ASP A 147 8.10 11.74 -22.96
N ASN A 148 7.44 11.21 -21.93
CA ASN A 148 6.01 11.46 -21.68
C ASN A 148 5.71 12.77 -20.92
N GLN A 149 6.71 13.45 -20.35
CA GLN A 149 6.50 14.70 -19.61
C GLN A 149 6.17 15.89 -20.55
N ASN A 150 6.38 15.73 -21.85
CA ASN A 150 6.07 16.76 -22.85
C ASN A 150 4.60 16.76 -23.32
N VAL A 151 3.85 15.67 -23.12
CA VAL A 151 2.45 15.59 -23.57
C VAL A 151 1.50 16.30 -22.61
N THR A 152 1.82 16.34 -21.31
CA THR A 152 0.94 17.01 -20.32
C THR A 152 1.04 18.53 -20.37
N GLN A 153 2.19 19.11 -20.73
CA GLN A 153 2.36 20.57 -20.83
C GLN A 153 1.85 21.17 -22.16
N GLN A 154 1.76 20.38 -23.24
CA GLN A 154 1.18 20.84 -24.51
C GLN A 154 -0.36 20.88 -24.47
N ASN A 155 -0.98 19.92 -23.77
CA ASN A 155 -2.45 19.85 -23.64
C ASN A 155 -3.07 20.97 -22.78
N GLU A 156 -2.27 21.70 -22.00
CA GLU A 156 -2.71 22.84 -21.19
C GLU A 156 -2.60 24.17 -21.98
N CYS A 157 -1.77 24.21 -23.03
CA CYS A 157 -1.65 25.36 -23.94
C CYS A 157 -2.76 25.36 -25.00
N ASP A 158 -3.16 24.19 -25.52
CA ASP A 158 -4.17 24.08 -26.57
C ASP A 158 -5.62 24.27 -26.09
N LYS A 159 -5.87 24.14 -24.77
CA LYS A 159 -7.19 24.42 -24.19
C LYS A 159 -7.48 25.91 -23.99
N ILE A 160 -6.44 26.76 -23.96
CA ILE A 160 -6.60 28.21 -23.79
C ILE A 160 -6.93 28.89 -25.13
N GLN A 161 -6.46 28.34 -26.27
CA GLN A 161 -6.72 28.93 -27.59
C GLN A 161 -8.09 28.56 -28.18
N GLY A 162 -8.68 27.42 -27.79
CA GLY A 162 -9.99 26.98 -28.31
C GLY A 162 -11.22 27.68 -27.70
N GLN A 163 -11.06 28.45 -26.61
CA GLN A 163 -12.17 29.18 -25.99
C GLN A 163 -12.24 30.66 -26.42
N SER A 164 -11.21 31.20 -27.06
CA SER A 164 -11.21 32.61 -27.51
C SER A 164 -11.82 32.83 -28.90
N GLU A 165 -12.07 31.79 -29.70
CA GLU A 165 -12.59 31.93 -31.08
C GLU A 165 -14.11 31.78 -31.23
N MET A 166 -14.87 31.40 -30.18
CA MET A 166 -16.33 31.24 -30.28
C MET A 166 -17.17 32.44 -29.78
N ASP A 167 -16.57 33.51 -29.25
CA ASP A 167 -17.31 34.65 -28.68
C ASP A 167 -17.38 35.90 -29.59
N MET A 168 -16.93 35.82 -30.85
CA MET A 168 -16.88 36.98 -31.75
C MET A 168 -17.76 36.84 -33.01
N GLN A 169 -18.94 36.24 -32.90
CA GLN A 169 -19.88 36.12 -34.03
C GLN A 169 -21.35 36.13 -33.61
N SER A 170 -21.78 37.10 -32.81
CA SER A 170 -23.18 37.55 -32.85
C SER A 170 -23.33 38.92 -32.21
N LYS A 171 -23.44 39.96 -33.05
CA LYS A 171 -24.16 41.23 -32.82
C LYS A 171 -24.04 42.11 -34.06
N ASN A 172 -24.84 41.81 -35.08
CA ASN A 172 -25.23 42.81 -36.08
C ASN A 172 -26.64 43.29 -35.72
N VAL A 173 -26.78 44.57 -35.37
CA VAL A 173 -28.07 45.28 -35.38
C VAL A 173 -27.84 46.64 -36.05
N THR A 174 -28.52 46.83 -37.18
CA THR A 174 -28.56 48.01 -38.04
C THR A 174 -29.45 49.12 -37.43
N PRO A 175 -29.25 50.41 -37.76
CA PRO A 175 -29.74 51.55 -36.98
C PRO A 175 -31.04 52.16 -37.53
N THR A 176 -31.92 52.70 -36.66
CA THR A 176 -33.06 53.57 -37.06
C THR A 176 -33.50 54.41 -35.84
N GLU A 177 -33.02 55.64 -35.73
CA GLU A 177 -33.75 56.94 -35.85
C GLU A 177 -34.37 57.49 -34.56
N PHE A 178 -33.94 58.72 -34.22
CA PHE A 178 -34.59 59.64 -33.29
C PHE A 178 -35.78 60.33 -33.97
N PRO A 179 -36.80 60.77 -33.20
CA PRO A 179 -37.05 62.21 -33.17
C PRO A 179 -37.43 62.79 -31.81
N SER A 180 -37.44 64.12 -31.80
CA SER A 180 -37.41 65.09 -30.70
C SER A 180 -38.72 65.29 -29.92
N SER A 181 -38.59 65.80 -28.69
CA SER A 181 -39.59 66.63 -27.97
C SER A 181 -39.88 67.96 -28.73
N PRO A 182 -40.80 68.88 -28.32
CA PRO A 182 -41.65 68.99 -27.11
C PRO A 182 -43.09 69.46 -27.50
N PRO A 183 -43.86 70.39 -26.86
CA PRO A 183 -43.66 71.28 -25.69
C PRO A 183 -44.08 70.68 -24.34
#